data_AF-A0A1J0RBF5-F1
#
_entry.id   AF-A0A1J0RBF5-F1
#
_cell.length_a   1.000
_cell.length_b   1.000
_cell.length_c   1.000
_cell.angle_alpha   90.00
_cell.angle_beta   90.00
_cell.angle_gamma   90.00
#
_symmetry.space_group_name_H-M   'P 1'
#
loop_
_entity.id
_entity.type
_entity.pdbx_description
1 polymer ?
#
loop_
_entity_poly.entity_id
_entity_poly.type
_entity_poly.pdbx_seq_one_letter_code
_entity_poly.pdbx_strand_id
1 'polypeptide(L)'
;MQITTCASEETDAVGDSVTDICKEEAYLRELATFITNGVASHEATVEKSAQRKERWQLVADATTDVERRCLLKTLGGYAHKQIETARPNIKGARTAIAQAAQAINRKIGKLQATRLLAKTALKEKANSHTTTSTTQLNMALQSDLSGTDYCTDIKTAKDIKADNTAPTFAKLHQLKLTKDDDPHKAISDFTVKLKGIVGCTSDTGPAAAKSMGNCAMGGTDEPIVVVTNAKAPKIRPSTISVFKAPADRTACMTVVTNANTNANTQELLAYHVCKALQARQFTTTDVENMDGNKLAATKSVVSAVRNCQPKYQQIADPTTGDDSSNIKEFIKNAYDSNDKDFVAGFITNTDDVQVPVRSAGKKSEQEIKTIATPEARLAALSHLEVERNAREVVERTAGAGAALP
;
A
#
# COMPACT_ATOMS: atom_id res chain seq x y z
N MET A 1 25.24 28.35 14.28
CA MET A 1 24.09 27.45 14.48
C MET A 1 24.62 26.04 14.38
N GLN A 2 24.81 25.38 15.53
CA GLN A 2 25.37 24.04 15.61
C GLN A 2 24.42 23.05 14.91
N ILE A 3 24.96 22.29 13.97
CA ILE A 3 24.29 21.11 13.43
C ILE A 3 24.39 20.06 14.52
N THR A 4 23.37 20.00 15.37
CA THR A 4 23.18 18.90 16.31
C THR A 4 22.76 17.68 15.50
N THR A 5 23.73 16.86 15.10
CA THR A 5 23.45 15.47 14.69
C THR A 5 22.97 14.72 15.92
N CYS A 6 21.65 14.63 16.08
CA CYS A 6 20.99 13.72 17.02
C CYS A 6 19.75 13.14 16.32
N ALA A 7 19.96 12.03 15.63
CA ALA A 7 18.97 10.97 15.52
C ALA A 7 19.71 9.71 15.06
N SER A 8 19.98 8.79 15.98
CA SER A 8 19.82 7.38 15.64
C SER A 8 18.35 7.23 15.25
N GLU A 9 18.02 7.41 13.96
CA GLU A 9 16.65 7.27 13.49
C GLU A 9 16.18 5.86 13.82
N GLU A 10 15.35 5.77 14.87
CA GLU A 10 14.90 4.50 15.43
C GLU A 10 14.33 3.62 14.32
N THR A 11 14.89 2.43 14.24
CA THR A 11 14.47 1.36 13.37
C THR A 11 13.05 0.90 13.77
N ASP A 12 12.38 0.12 12.93
CA ASP A 12 11.17 -0.57 13.39
C ASP A 12 11.53 -1.65 14.41
N ALA A 13 11.50 -1.29 15.69
CA ALA A 13 11.92 -2.14 16.81
C ALA A 13 11.14 -3.48 16.88
N VAL A 14 9.91 -3.51 16.36
CA VAL A 14 9.12 -4.74 16.26
C VAL A 14 9.71 -5.67 15.21
N GLY A 15 10.05 -5.13 14.04
CA GLY A 15 10.74 -5.87 12.98
C GLY A 15 12.09 -6.43 13.43
N ASP A 16 12.83 -5.68 14.25
CA ASP A 16 14.11 -6.13 14.82
C ASP A 16 13.95 -7.28 15.83
N SER A 17 12.78 -7.37 16.47
CA SER A 17 12.44 -8.39 17.46
C SER A 17 11.93 -9.71 16.84
N VAL A 18 11.91 -9.81 15.51
CA VAL A 18 11.57 -11.04 14.78
C VAL A 18 12.70 -12.05 14.91
N THR A 19 12.46 -13.13 15.66
CA THR A 19 13.48 -14.14 16.02
C THR A 19 13.20 -15.54 15.48
N ASP A 20 12.00 -15.78 14.95
CA ASP A 20 11.52 -17.08 14.49
C ASP A 20 10.47 -16.91 13.38
N ILE A 21 10.06 -18.02 12.77
CA ILE A 21 9.15 -18.05 11.62
C ILE A 21 7.72 -17.58 11.94
N CYS A 22 7.25 -17.74 13.19
CA CYS A 22 5.89 -17.29 13.57
C CYS A 22 5.86 -15.76 13.70
N LYS A 23 6.90 -15.18 14.31
CA LYS A 23 7.07 -13.72 14.37
C LYS A 23 7.25 -13.11 12.98
N GLU A 24 8.03 -13.76 12.12
CA GLU A 24 8.22 -13.31 10.73
C GLU A 24 6.89 -13.32 9.98
N GLU A 25 6.10 -14.40 10.11
CA GLU A 25 4.79 -14.49 9.47
C GLU A 25 3.84 -13.37 9.92
N ALA A 26 3.73 -13.14 11.23
CA ALA A 26 2.88 -12.09 11.79
C ALA A 26 3.30 -10.69 11.31
N TYR A 27 4.60 -10.40 11.36
CA TYR A 27 5.15 -9.12 10.91
C TYR A 27 4.87 -8.89 9.41
N LEU A 28 5.12 -9.90 8.57
CA LEU A 28 4.92 -9.80 7.13
C LEU A 28 3.44 -9.62 6.73
N ARG A 29 2.48 -10.22 7.46
CA ARG A 29 1.04 -10.03 7.20
C ARG A 29 0.61 -8.57 7.39
N GLU A 30 1.06 -7.94 8.48
CA GLU A 30 0.75 -6.53 8.72
C GLU A 30 1.53 -5.59 7.79
N LEU A 31 2.78 -5.91 7.48
CA LEU A 31 3.55 -5.17 6.48
C LEU A 31 2.87 -5.18 5.10
N ALA A 32 2.36 -6.34 4.67
CA ALA A 32 1.60 -6.44 3.42
C ALA A 32 0.38 -5.52 3.44
N THR A 33 -0.36 -5.50 4.54
CA THR A 33 -1.53 -4.62 4.72
C THR A 33 -1.14 -3.13 4.66
N PHE A 34 -0.08 -2.75 5.36
CA PHE A 34 0.45 -1.38 5.34
C PHE A 34 0.88 -0.94 3.94
N ILE A 35 1.54 -1.83 3.18
CA ILE A 35 1.98 -1.56 1.82
C ILE A 35 0.77 -1.44 0.87
N THR A 36 -0.18 -2.38 0.94
CA THR A 36 -1.38 -2.38 0.08
C THR A 36 -2.24 -1.13 0.28
N ASN A 37 -2.35 -0.65 1.51
CA ASN A 37 -3.12 0.58 1.82
C ASN A 37 -2.33 1.86 1.53
N GLY A 38 -1.08 1.75 1.06
CA GLY A 38 -0.12 2.84 1.02
C GLY A 38 -0.46 4.02 0.09
N VAL A 39 -1.43 3.85 -0.81
CA VAL A 39 -1.90 4.88 -1.76
C VAL A 39 -3.36 5.28 -1.56
N ALA A 40 -4.05 4.71 -0.57
CA ALA A 40 -5.49 4.91 -0.40
C ALA A 40 -5.86 6.38 -0.17
N SER A 41 -5.04 7.12 0.60
CA SER A 41 -5.26 8.56 0.82
C SER A 41 -5.10 9.37 -0.48
N HIS A 42 -4.11 9.05 -1.31
CA HIS A 42 -3.90 9.72 -2.60
C HIS A 42 -5.08 9.48 -3.55
N GLU A 43 -5.61 8.26 -3.58
CA GLU A 43 -6.78 7.90 -4.37
C GLU A 43 -8.02 8.65 -3.91
N ALA A 44 -8.25 8.71 -2.60
CA ALA A 44 -9.34 9.48 -2.02
C ALA A 44 -9.22 10.98 -2.35
N THR A 45 -8.02 11.56 -2.27
CA THR A 45 -7.80 12.97 -2.63
C THR A 45 -8.04 13.24 -4.13
N VAL A 46 -7.63 12.33 -5.02
CA VAL A 46 -7.89 12.47 -6.46
C VAL A 46 -9.38 12.39 -6.77
N GLU A 47 -10.11 11.46 -6.16
CA GLU A 47 -11.55 11.32 -6.33
C GLU A 47 -12.29 12.55 -5.82
N LYS A 48 -11.96 13.00 -4.61
CA LYS A 48 -12.48 14.25 -4.03
C LYS A 48 -12.22 15.45 -4.95
N SER A 49 -11.01 15.56 -5.49
CA SER A 49 -10.65 16.63 -6.43
C SER A 49 -11.42 16.55 -7.75
N ALA A 50 -11.73 15.35 -8.24
CA ALA A 50 -12.53 15.15 -9.44
C ALA A 50 -13.97 15.63 -9.24
N GLN A 51 -14.58 15.27 -8.11
CA GLN A 51 -15.92 15.76 -7.75
C GLN A 51 -15.93 17.28 -7.62
N ARG A 52 -14.93 17.86 -6.92
CA ARG A 52 -14.83 19.32 -6.76
C ARG A 52 -14.67 20.05 -8.09
N LYS A 53 -13.85 19.52 -9.00
CA LYS A 53 -13.69 20.05 -10.38
C LYS A 53 -15.05 20.16 -11.08
N GLU A 54 -15.85 19.11 -11.04
CA GLU A 54 -17.15 19.07 -11.71
C GLU A 54 -18.16 20.06 -11.09
N ARG A 55 -18.14 20.21 -9.77
CA ARG A 55 -18.97 21.21 -9.08
C ARG A 55 -18.60 22.64 -9.47
N TRP A 56 -17.30 22.96 -9.52
CA TRP A 56 -16.85 24.26 -10.01
C TRP A 56 -17.26 24.51 -11.47
N GLN A 57 -17.24 23.47 -12.31
CA GLN A 57 -17.72 23.60 -13.69
C GLN A 57 -19.21 23.94 -13.76
N LEU A 58 -20.05 23.25 -12.98
CA LEU A 58 -21.49 23.54 -12.92
C LEU A 58 -21.76 24.98 -12.48
N VAL A 59 -21.09 25.48 -11.44
CA VAL A 59 -21.26 26.89 -11.03
C VAL A 59 -20.73 27.85 -12.09
N ALA A 60 -19.61 27.52 -12.74
CA ALA A 60 -19.06 28.36 -13.80
C ALA A 60 -20.01 28.52 -14.99
N ASP A 61 -20.76 27.46 -15.32
CA ASP A 61 -21.72 27.48 -16.42
C ASP A 61 -23.06 28.11 -16.02
N ALA A 62 -23.42 28.06 -14.73
CA ALA A 62 -24.59 28.72 -14.18
C ALA A 62 -24.41 30.23 -13.97
N THR A 63 -23.19 30.69 -13.64
CA THR A 63 -22.95 32.10 -13.35
C THR A 63 -22.88 32.97 -14.60
N THR A 64 -23.53 34.13 -14.53
CA THR A 64 -23.47 35.17 -15.58
C THR A 64 -22.28 36.11 -15.40
N ASP A 65 -21.81 36.29 -14.15
CA ASP A 65 -20.64 37.10 -13.82
C ASP A 65 -19.38 36.54 -14.50
N VAL A 66 -18.78 37.36 -15.36
CA VAL A 66 -17.59 37.02 -16.18
C VAL A 66 -16.39 36.71 -15.30
N GLU A 67 -16.16 37.51 -14.26
CA GLU A 67 -15.02 37.37 -13.37
C GLU A 67 -15.18 36.09 -12.53
N ARG A 68 -16.34 35.91 -11.90
CA ARG A 68 -16.64 34.71 -11.11
C ARG A 68 -16.53 33.45 -11.96
N ARG A 69 -17.02 33.48 -13.21
CA ARG A 69 -16.89 32.40 -14.17
C ARG A 69 -15.42 32.09 -14.49
N CYS A 70 -14.62 33.12 -14.75
CA CYS A 70 -13.18 32.98 -15.02
C CYS A 70 -12.46 32.32 -13.85
N LEU A 71 -12.77 32.72 -12.61
CA LEU A 71 -12.19 32.14 -11.41
C LEU A 71 -12.57 30.65 -11.25
N LEU A 72 -13.86 30.31 -11.36
CA LEU A 72 -14.33 28.93 -11.23
C LEU A 72 -13.77 28.01 -12.34
N LYS A 73 -13.70 28.48 -13.59
CA LYS A 73 -13.05 27.74 -14.69
C LYS A 73 -11.57 27.54 -14.43
N THR A 74 -10.90 28.53 -13.85
CA THR A 74 -9.49 28.42 -13.46
C THR A 74 -9.28 27.35 -12.39
N LEU A 75 -10.12 27.32 -11.35
CA LEU A 75 -10.08 26.27 -10.32
C LEU A 75 -10.33 24.88 -10.91
N GLY A 76 -11.33 24.74 -11.80
CA GLY A 76 -11.60 23.48 -12.50
C GLY A 76 -10.41 23.01 -13.37
N GLY A 77 -9.77 23.94 -14.09
CA GLY A 77 -8.56 23.66 -14.87
C GLY A 77 -7.37 23.28 -13.99
N TYR A 78 -7.19 23.95 -12.86
CA TYR A 78 -6.15 23.62 -11.89
C TYR A 78 -6.35 22.22 -11.28
N ALA A 79 -7.56 21.92 -10.80
CA ALA A 79 -7.88 20.58 -10.28
C ALA A 79 -7.64 19.49 -11.33
N HIS A 80 -8.05 19.74 -12.59
CA HIS A 80 -7.78 18.80 -13.67
C HIS A 80 -6.29 18.52 -13.83
N LYS A 81 -5.45 19.55 -13.83
CA LYS A 81 -3.98 19.41 -13.91
C LYS A 81 -3.42 18.59 -12.73
N GLN A 82 -3.88 18.83 -11.51
CA GLN A 82 -3.42 18.07 -10.34
C GLN A 82 -3.83 16.59 -10.43
N ILE A 83 -5.05 16.31 -10.88
CA ILE A 83 -5.55 14.94 -11.11
C ILE A 83 -4.69 14.21 -12.16
N GLU A 84 -4.44 14.84 -13.31
CA GLU A 84 -3.63 14.25 -14.39
C GLU A 84 -2.17 14.03 -13.97
N THR A 85 -1.64 14.85 -13.07
CA THR A 85 -0.30 14.65 -12.50
C THR A 85 -0.28 13.48 -11.50
N ALA A 86 -1.33 13.32 -10.69
CA ALA A 86 -1.38 12.29 -9.65
C ALA A 86 -1.68 10.88 -10.20
N ARG A 87 -2.53 10.75 -11.23
CA ARG A 87 -2.96 9.44 -11.78
C ARG A 87 -1.82 8.52 -12.20
N PRO A 88 -0.81 8.97 -13.00
CA PRO A 88 0.33 8.13 -13.35
C PRO A 88 1.14 7.68 -12.14
N ASN A 89 1.32 8.56 -11.14
CA ASN A 89 2.05 8.25 -9.91
C ASN A 89 1.33 7.17 -9.10
N ILE A 90 0.00 7.29 -8.93
CA ILE A 90 -0.82 6.26 -8.26
C ILE A 90 -0.72 4.93 -9.02
N LYS A 91 -0.81 4.94 -10.35
CA LYS A 91 -0.69 3.72 -11.18
C LYS A 91 0.68 3.05 -11.04
N GLY A 92 1.76 3.85 -11.08
CA GLY A 92 3.12 3.36 -10.85
C GLY A 92 3.28 2.76 -9.44
N ALA A 93 2.76 3.45 -8.43
CA ALA A 93 2.78 3.00 -7.04
C ALA A 93 2.02 1.69 -6.83
N ARG A 94 0.81 1.54 -7.41
CA ARG A 94 0.06 0.27 -7.36
C ARG A 94 0.83 -0.90 -7.96
N THR A 95 1.59 -0.66 -9.03
CA THR A 95 2.41 -1.71 -9.65
C THR A 95 3.51 -2.18 -8.70
N ALA A 96 4.25 -1.26 -8.09
CA ALA A 96 5.27 -1.60 -7.09
C ALA A 96 4.68 -2.27 -5.83
N ILE A 97 3.54 -1.76 -5.35
CA ILE A 97 2.78 -2.34 -4.22
C ILE A 97 2.37 -3.78 -4.52
N ALA A 98 1.84 -4.06 -5.72
CA ALA A 98 1.41 -5.41 -6.10
C ALA A 98 2.59 -6.39 -6.13
N GLN A 99 3.75 -5.97 -6.66
CA GLN A 99 4.97 -6.77 -6.66
C GLN A 99 5.46 -7.09 -5.25
N ALA A 100 5.48 -6.09 -4.36
CA ALA A 100 5.86 -6.29 -2.96
C ALA A 100 4.88 -7.21 -2.23
N ALA A 101 3.58 -6.98 -2.37
CA ALA A 101 2.54 -7.82 -1.77
C ALA A 101 2.65 -9.27 -2.26
N GLN A 102 2.91 -9.49 -3.56
CA GLN A 102 3.11 -10.84 -4.10
C GLN A 102 4.35 -11.51 -3.49
N ALA A 103 5.48 -10.80 -3.40
CA ALA A 103 6.70 -11.34 -2.81
C ALA A 103 6.52 -11.68 -1.33
N ILE A 104 5.87 -10.79 -0.56
CA ILE A 104 5.52 -11.03 0.84
C ILE A 104 4.59 -12.24 1.00
N ASN A 105 3.52 -12.32 0.21
CA ASN A 105 2.57 -13.43 0.30
C ASN A 105 3.20 -14.78 -0.07
N ARG A 106 4.11 -14.81 -1.05
CA ARG A 106 4.92 -16.01 -1.34
C ARG A 106 5.74 -16.42 -0.13
N LYS A 107 6.36 -15.46 0.57
CA LYS A 107 7.13 -15.73 1.78
C LYS A 107 6.25 -16.25 2.91
N ILE A 108 5.10 -15.62 3.16
CA ILE A 108 4.10 -16.07 4.13
C ILE A 108 3.68 -17.52 3.84
N GLY A 109 3.40 -17.86 2.57
CA GLY A 109 3.06 -19.22 2.17
C GLY A 109 4.17 -20.23 2.48
N LYS A 110 5.45 -19.87 2.23
CA LYS A 110 6.60 -20.72 2.62
C LYS A 110 6.68 -20.91 4.13
N LEU A 111 6.45 -19.87 4.93
CA LEU A 111 6.47 -19.95 6.40
C LEU A 111 5.35 -20.86 6.91
N GLN A 112 4.14 -20.73 6.37
CA GLN A 112 3.00 -21.60 6.70
C GLN A 112 3.27 -23.06 6.34
N ALA A 113 3.81 -23.32 5.14
CA ALA A 113 4.22 -24.67 4.74
C ALA A 113 5.30 -25.22 5.67
N THR A 114 6.26 -24.39 6.10
CA THR A 114 7.30 -24.77 7.06
C THR A 114 6.72 -25.12 8.43
N ARG A 115 5.72 -24.36 8.92
CA ARG A 115 4.99 -24.67 10.15
C ARG A 115 4.21 -25.98 10.04
N LEU A 116 3.60 -26.26 8.89
CA LEU A 116 2.91 -27.53 8.64
C LEU A 116 3.90 -28.71 8.61
N LEU A 117 5.02 -28.56 7.92
CA LEU A 117 6.10 -29.56 7.88
C LEU A 117 6.64 -29.86 9.28
N ALA A 118 6.70 -28.87 10.17
CA ALA A 118 7.12 -29.08 11.55
C ALA A 118 6.19 -29.98 12.37
N LYS A 119 4.89 -30.04 12.01
CA LYS A 119 3.93 -30.96 12.63
C LYS A 119 4.09 -32.41 12.16
N THR A 120 5.00 -32.68 11.23
CA THR A 120 5.25 -34.05 10.77
C THR A 120 5.74 -34.89 11.94
N ALA A 121 4.95 -35.90 12.27
CA ALA A 121 5.29 -36.99 13.15
C ALA A 121 5.48 -38.27 12.31
N LEU A 122 6.28 -39.20 12.82
CA LEU A 122 6.35 -40.56 12.29
C LEU A 122 5.63 -41.49 13.26
N LYS A 123 4.87 -42.44 12.71
CA LYS A 123 4.18 -43.50 13.46
C LYS A 123 4.49 -44.84 12.83
N GLU A 124 4.38 -45.90 13.65
CA GLU A 124 4.39 -47.26 13.13
C GLU A 124 3.25 -47.44 12.13
N LYS A 125 3.55 -48.07 10.99
CA LYS A 125 2.52 -48.60 10.10
C LYS A 125 2.24 -50.04 10.50
N ALA A 126 1.27 -50.20 11.41
CA ALA A 126 0.92 -51.49 12.00
C ALA A 126 0.71 -52.59 10.95
N ASN A 127 1.09 -53.83 11.31
CA ASN A 127 0.93 -55.03 10.48
C ASN A 127 1.61 -54.95 9.09
N SER A 128 2.55 -54.04 8.89
CA SER A 128 3.24 -53.83 7.59
C SER A 128 4.74 -54.09 7.67
N HIS A 129 5.22 -54.59 8.82
CA HIS A 129 6.60 -55.03 8.99
C HIS A 129 6.81 -56.35 8.26
N THR A 130 7.96 -56.50 7.60
CA THR A 130 8.27 -57.72 6.84
C THR A 130 9.71 -58.14 7.05
N THR A 131 10.01 -59.40 6.80
CA THR A 131 11.37 -59.89 6.63
C THR A 131 11.56 -60.27 5.17
N THR A 132 12.67 -59.83 4.58
CA THR A 132 13.04 -60.20 3.20
C THR A 132 14.13 -61.26 3.16
N SER A 133 14.78 -61.53 4.30
CA SER A 133 15.75 -62.60 4.49
C SER A 133 15.88 -62.92 5.99
N THR A 134 16.70 -63.92 6.33
CA THR A 134 17.09 -64.23 7.72
C THR A 134 17.94 -63.15 8.39
N THR A 135 18.39 -62.13 7.64
CA THR A 135 19.27 -61.06 8.13
C THR A 135 18.70 -59.65 7.93
N GLN A 136 17.44 -59.54 7.46
CA GLN A 136 16.83 -58.24 7.13
C GLN A 136 15.42 -58.11 7.72
N LEU A 137 15.24 -57.08 8.55
CA LEU A 137 13.95 -56.63 9.06
C LEU A 137 13.58 -55.30 8.41
N ASN A 138 12.42 -55.24 7.76
CA ASN A 138 11.88 -54.03 7.18
C ASN A 138 10.84 -53.40 8.12
N MET A 139 11.16 -52.23 8.66
CA MET A 139 10.26 -51.47 9.52
C MET A 139 9.44 -50.48 8.69
N ALA A 140 8.12 -50.71 8.57
CA ALA A 140 7.22 -49.80 7.91
C ALA A 140 6.80 -48.66 8.86
N LEU A 141 7.09 -47.42 8.45
CA LEU A 141 6.64 -46.21 9.13
C LEU A 141 5.71 -45.43 8.21
N GLN A 142 4.83 -44.62 8.80
CA GLN A 142 3.99 -43.67 8.07
C GLN A 142 4.10 -42.29 8.69
N SER A 143 3.92 -41.26 7.85
CA SER A 143 3.82 -39.88 8.31
C SER A 143 2.44 -39.60 8.90
N ASP A 144 2.41 -38.69 9.86
CA ASP A 144 1.21 -38.11 10.45
C ASP A 144 1.46 -36.62 10.75
N LEU A 145 0.40 -35.84 10.93
CA LEU A 145 0.47 -34.41 11.28
C LEU A 145 0.13 -34.14 12.75
N SER A 146 0.23 -35.16 13.61
CA SER A 146 0.00 -35.05 15.06
C SER A 146 1.21 -34.55 15.85
N GLY A 147 2.25 -34.03 15.19
CA GLY A 147 3.42 -33.46 15.85
C GLY A 147 3.12 -32.17 16.58
N THR A 148 4.10 -31.68 17.34
CA THR A 148 3.99 -30.42 18.08
C THR A 148 4.11 -29.22 17.15
N ASP A 149 3.45 -28.11 17.50
CA ASP A 149 3.67 -26.84 16.84
C ASP A 149 5.12 -26.37 16.96
N TYR A 150 5.65 -25.76 15.88
CA TYR A 150 7.04 -25.29 15.83
C TYR A 150 7.30 -24.09 16.76
N CYS A 151 6.35 -23.17 16.79
CA CYS A 151 6.36 -21.97 17.60
C CYS A 151 4.91 -21.56 17.89
N THR A 152 4.73 -20.77 18.96
CA THR A 152 3.44 -20.19 19.32
C THR A 152 2.91 -19.32 18.18
N ASP A 153 1.63 -19.47 17.86
CA ASP A 153 0.98 -18.64 16.86
C ASP A 153 0.89 -17.18 17.33
N ILE A 154 1.28 -16.25 16.46
CA ILE A 154 1.24 -14.81 16.72
C ILE A 154 0.23 -14.20 15.76
N LYS A 155 -0.87 -13.71 16.31
CA LYS A 155 -1.99 -13.19 15.51
C LYS A 155 -1.72 -11.81 14.95
N THR A 156 -1.06 -10.95 15.74
CA THR A 156 -0.76 -9.57 15.37
C THR A 156 0.70 -9.24 15.62
N ALA A 157 1.30 -8.40 14.78
CA ALA A 157 2.71 -8.04 14.84
C ALA A 157 3.07 -7.29 16.12
N LYS A 158 2.12 -6.56 16.74
CA LYS A 158 2.35 -5.94 18.05
C LYS A 158 2.62 -6.97 19.16
N ASP A 159 2.10 -8.19 19.06
CA ASP A 159 2.27 -9.24 20.05
C ASP A 159 3.68 -9.90 19.96
N ILE A 160 4.50 -9.49 18.98
CA ILE A 160 5.89 -9.95 18.84
C ILE A 160 6.75 -9.48 20.03
N LYS A 161 6.48 -8.27 20.55
CA LYS A 161 7.12 -7.71 21.74
C LYS A 161 6.19 -7.83 22.94
N ALA A 162 6.76 -8.10 24.11
CA ALA A 162 5.99 -8.24 25.35
C ALA A 162 5.25 -6.96 25.77
N ASP A 163 5.74 -5.79 25.34
CA ASP A 163 5.14 -4.49 25.62
C ASP A 163 3.99 -4.12 24.66
N ASN A 164 3.63 -5.00 23.72
CA ASN A 164 2.58 -4.79 22.72
C ASN A 164 2.79 -3.54 21.84
N THR A 165 4.05 -3.13 21.63
CA THR A 165 4.38 -2.00 20.74
C THR A 165 3.94 -2.31 19.31
N ALA A 166 3.22 -1.39 18.67
CA ALA A 166 2.86 -1.53 17.26
C ALA A 166 4.06 -1.32 16.32
N PRO A 167 4.14 -2.04 15.19
CA PRO A 167 5.19 -1.82 14.20
C PRO A 167 5.18 -0.39 13.65
N THR A 168 6.36 0.17 13.44
CA THR A 168 6.51 1.46 12.77
C THR A 168 7.04 1.26 11.35
N PHE A 169 6.21 0.70 10.47
CA PHE A 169 6.61 0.35 9.09
C PHE A 169 7.16 1.51 8.26
N ALA A 170 6.76 2.75 8.57
CA ALA A 170 7.32 3.93 7.93
C ALA A 170 8.82 4.10 8.21
N LYS A 171 9.31 3.59 9.35
CA LYS A 171 10.71 3.57 9.78
C LYS A 171 11.44 2.26 9.41
N LEU A 172 10.79 1.37 8.67
CA LEU A 172 11.40 0.12 8.21
C LEU A 172 12.65 0.41 7.37
N HIS A 173 13.76 -0.24 7.69
CA HIS A 173 14.99 -0.15 6.89
C HIS A 173 15.65 -1.51 6.63
N GLN A 174 15.22 -2.56 7.32
CA GLN A 174 15.69 -3.94 7.19
C GLN A 174 14.57 -4.91 7.52
N LEU A 175 14.64 -6.12 6.99
CA LEU A 175 13.73 -7.22 7.28
C LEU A 175 14.48 -8.39 7.90
N LYS A 176 13.85 -9.10 8.81
CA LYS A 176 14.30 -10.39 9.32
C LYS A 176 13.61 -11.48 8.52
N LEU A 177 14.33 -12.16 7.64
CA LEU A 177 13.79 -13.16 6.72
C LEU A 177 14.44 -14.52 6.91
N THR A 178 13.64 -15.57 7.03
CA THR A 178 14.10 -16.97 7.03
C THR A 178 14.76 -17.31 5.69
N LYS A 179 15.84 -18.10 5.67
CA LYS A 179 16.46 -18.52 4.40
C LYS A 179 15.59 -19.52 3.67
N ASP A 180 15.71 -19.56 2.34
CA ASP A 180 14.89 -20.44 1.50
C ASP A 180 15.27 -21.93 1.64
N ASP A 181 16.50 -22.23 2.03
CA ASP A 181 17.00 -23.58 2.26
C ASP A 181 16.73 -24.09 3.68
N ASP A 182 16.42 -23.21 4.64
CA ASP A 182 16.14 -23.57 6.04
C ASP A 182 14.87 -24.39 6.33
N PRO A 183 13.80 -24.46 5.49
CA PRO A 183 12.57 -25.17 5.85
C PRO A 183 12.74 -26.63 6.27
N HIS A 184 13.74 -27.35 5.74
CA HIS A 184 14.01 -28.74 6.15
C HIS A 184 14.37 -28.84 7.65
N LYS A 185 14.97 -27.78 8.22
CA LYS A 185 15.31 -27.69 9.65
C LYS A 185 14.05 -27.62 10.54
N ALA A 186 12.86 -27.47 9.94
CA ALA A 186 11.59 -27.54 10.63
C ALA A 186 11.09 -28.97 10.89
N ILE A 187 11.60 -30.00 10.22
CA ILE A 187 11.23 -31.42 10.43
C ILE A 187 11.92 -32.00 11.67
N SER A 188 11.16 -32.68 12.55
CA SER A 188 11.64 -33.23 13.82
C SER A 188 12.70 -34.29 13.66
N ASP A 189 13.63 -34.32 14.61
CA ASP A 189 14.52 -35.46 14.78
C ASP A 189 13.69 -36.57 15.41
N PHE A 190 13.72 -37.77 14.80
CA PHE A 190 12.94 -38.91 15.27
C PHE A 190 13.84 -39.94 15.94
N THR A 191 13.38 -40.51 17.04
CA THR A 191 14.01 -41.67 17.66
C THR A 191 13.05 -42.84 17.59
N VAL A 192 13.43 -43.89 16.87
CA VAL A 192 12.69 -45.15 16.84
C VAL A 192 13.16 -46.01 17.99
N LYS A 193 12.24 -46.38 18.88
CA LYS A 193 12.48 -47.31 19.98
C LYS A 193 11.83 -48.64 19.65
N LEU A 194 12.64 -49.68 19.59
CA LEU A 194 12.17 -51.06 19.53
C LEU A 194 11.88 -51.55 20.95
N LYS A 195 10.69 -52.09 21.16
CA LYS A 195 10.29 -52.77 22.40
C LYS A 195 10.38 -54.28 22.22
N GLY A 196 10.22 -55.04 23.31
CA GLY A 196 10.33 -56.50 23.28
C GLY A 196 11.77 -57.03 23.26
N ILE A 197 12.75 -56.20 23.62
CA ILE A 197 14.15 -56.61 23.81
C ILE A 197 14.36 -56.98 25.28
N VAL A 198 14.79 -58.22 25.55
CA VAL A 198 14.99 -58.76 26.91
C VAL A 198 16.39 -58.46 27.48
N GLY A 199 17.33 -58.04 26.65
CA GLY A 199 18.61 -57.52 27.09
C GLY A 199 19.41 -56.91 25.95
N CYS A 200 20.12 -55.82 26.21
CA CYS A 200 21.13 -55.23 25.33
C CYS A 200 22.35 -54.86 26.17
N THR A 201 23.53 -54.87 25.57
CA THR A 201 24.69 -54.20 26.17
C THR A 201 24.46 -52.69 26.10
N SER A 202 24.50 -52.00 27.25
CA SER A 202 24.34 -50.54 27.29
C SER A 202 25.57 -49.88 26.66
N ASP A 203 25.39 -49.25 25.52
CA ASP A 203 26.39 -48.37 24.92
C ASP A 203 25.73 -47.00 24.68
N THR A 204 26.29 -45.95 25.28
CA THR A 204 25.79 -44.58 25.17
C THR A 204 26.46 -43.80 24.04
N GLY A 205 27.36 -44.43 23.28
CA GLY A 205 28.11 -43.80 22.20
C GLY A 205 27.51 -43.94 20.79
N PRO A 206 28.12 -43.28 19.78
CA PRO A 206 27.71 -43.35 18.37
C PRO A 206 27.75 -44.76 17.75
N ALA A 207 28.33 -45.73 18.46
CA ALA A 207 28.46 -47.13 18.07
C ALA A 207 27.24 -48.01 18.45
N ALA A 208 26.15 -47.43 18.97
CA ALA A 208 24.95 -48.18 19.40
C ALA A 208 24.37 -49.15 18.35
N ALA A 209 24.56 -48.88 17.05
CA ALA A 209 24.17 -49.80 15.97
C ALA A 209 24.93 -51.14 16.02
N LYS A 210 26.20 -51.15 16.44
CA LYS A 210 27.00 -52.37 16.64
C LYS A 210 26.49 -53.17 17.84
N SER A 211 26.00 -52.48 18.87
CA SER A 211 25.43 -53.10 20.07
C SER A 211 24.06 -53.75 19.82
N MET A 212 23.36 -53.40 18.73
CA MET A 212 22.11 -54.08 18.33
C MET A 212 22.32 -55.57 18.05
N GLY A 213 23.50 -55.97 17.54
CA GLY A 213 23.82 -57.38 17.30
C GLY A 213 23.91 -58.21 18.58
N ASN A 214 24.03 -57.57 19.74
CA ASN A 214 24.08 -58.20 21.05
C ASN A 214 22.77 -58.06 21.83
N CYS A 215 21.70 -57.55 21.19
CA CYS A 215 20.39 -57.45 21.81
C CYS A 215 19.63 -58.77 21.66
N ALA A 216 19.16 -59.32 22.78
CA ALA A 216 18.31 -60.51 22.81
C ALA A 216 16.83 -60.13 22.69
N MET A 217 16.13 -60.69 21.71
CA MET A 217 14.70 -60.46 21.49
C MET A 217 13.85 -61.38 22.37
N GLY A 218 12.78 -60.86 22.96
CA GLY A 218 11.89 -61.56 23.88
C GLY A 218 10.80 -62.42 23.24
N GLY A 219 10.69 -62.44 21.91
CA GLY A 219 9.72 -63.26 21.18
C GLY A 219 8.26 -62.82 21.29
N THR A 220 7.98 -61.65 21.89
CA THR A 220 6.63 -61.08 22.04
C THR A 220 6.35 -60.00 21.00
N ASP A 221 5.10 -59.90 20.55
CA ASP A 221 4.62 -58.85 19.64
C ASP A 221 4.51 -57.51 20.38
N GLU A 222 5.63 -56.78 20.47
CA GLU A 222 5.68 -55.45 21.06
C GLU A 222 5.72 -54.36 19.97
N PRO A 223 4.97 -53.26 20.12
CA PRO A 223 4.90 -52.22 19.11
C PRO A 223 6.20 -51.41 19.00
N ILE A 224 6.45 -50.87 17.81
CA ILE A 224 7.52 -49.90 17.59
C ILE A 224 7.05 -48.56 18.13
N VAL A 225 7.79 -47.99 19.07
CA VAL A 225 7.49 -46.66 19.59
C VAL A 225 8.37 -45.64 18.90
N VAL A 226 7.76 -44.79 18.08
CA VAL A 226 8.44 -43.63 17.51
C VAL A 226 8.28 -42.45 18.45
N VAL A 227 9.39 -41.97 19.00
CA VAL A 227 9.43 -40.78 19.83
C VAL A 227 9.84 -39.61 18.96
N THR A 228 8.97 -38.61 18.90
CA THR A 228 9.31 -37.32 18.29
C THR A 228 10.01 -36.48 19.34
N ASN A 229 11.23 -36.03 19.05
CA ASN A 229 11.92 -35.11 19.96
C ASN A 229 11.35 -33.71 19.76
N ALA A 230 10.86 -33.10 20.86
CA ALA A 230 10.33 -31.75 20.83
C ALA A 230 11.38 -30.76 20.28
N LYS A 231 10.95 -29.82 19.46
CA LYS A 231 11.83 -28.84 18.84
C LYS A 231 11.97 -27.59 19.69
N ALA A 232 13.22 -27.20 19.94
CA ALA A 232 13.53 -25.78 20.06
C ALA A 232 13.46 -25.13 18.65
N PRO A 233 12.99 -23.89 18.51
CA PRO A 233 13.06 -23.15 17.25
C PRO A 233 14.52 -23.03 16.79
N LYS A 234 14.90 -23.80 15.76
CA LYS A 234 16.26 -23.83 15.18
C LYS A 234 16.43 -22.83 14.02
N ILE A 235 15.34 -22.45 13.35
CA ILE A 235 15.35 -21.52 12.22
C ILE A 235 15.37 -20.10 12.77
N ARG A 236 16.42 -19.36 12.42
CA ARG A 236 16.57 -17.96 12.79
C ARG A 236 16.57 -17.10 11.53
N PRO A 237 15.59 -16.19 11.38
CA PRO A 237 15.59 -15.23 10.29
C PRO A 237 16.88 -14.40 10.26
N SER A 238 17.44 -14.21 9.07
CA SER A 238 18.60 -13.34 8.84
C SER A 238 18.16 -11.92 8.53
N THR A 239 18.94 -10.94 8.98
CA THR A 239 18.74 -9.54 8.58
C THR A 239 19.06 -9.34 7.11
N ILE A 240 18.15 -8.72 6.37
CA ILE A 240 18.33 -8.26 5.00
C ILE A 240 17.98 -6.78 4.96
N SER A 241 18.89 -5.91 4.54
CA SER A 241 18.61 -4.47 4.37
C SER A 241 17.46 -4.27 3.38
N VAL A 242 16.69 -3.19 3.48
CA VAL A 242 15.67 -2.82 2.48
C VAL A 242 16.20 -1.66 1.63
N PHE A 243 16.85 -0.70 2.28
CA PHE A 243 17.45 0.47 1.64
C PHE A 243 18.98 0.37 1.59
N LYS A 244 19.60 1.26 0.81
CA LYS A 244 21.06 1.35 0.68
C LYS A 244 21.76 1.65 2.01
N ALA A 245 21.16 2.52 2.82
CA ALA A 245 21.62 2.82 4.18
C ALA A 245 20.41 3.04 5.10
N PRO A 246 20.53 2.83 6.43
CA PRO A 246 19.41 2.98 7.38
C PRO A 246 18.73 4.36 7.34
N ALA A 247 19.54 5.42 7.23
CA ALA A 247 19.09 6.81 7.17
C ALA A 247 18.71 7.28 5.75
N ASP A 248 19.13 6.56 4.70
CA ASP A 248 18.85 6.92 3.31
C ASP A 248 17.73 6.06 2.74
N ARG A 249 16.51 6.60 2.75
CA ARG A 249 15.32 5.95 2.17
C ARG A 249 15.09 6.28 0.70
N THR A 250 15.98 7.06 0.09
CA THR A 250 15.86 7.50 -1.31
C THR A 250 16.42 6.49 -2.30
N ALA A 251 17.22 5.52 -1.82
CA ALA A 251 17.75 4.44 -2.64
C ALA A 251 17.50 3.05 -2.03
N CYS A 252 17.02 2.12 -2.86
CA CYS A 252 16.94 0.71 -2.50
C CYS A 252 18.34 0.07 -2.39
N MET A 253 18.39 -1.08 -1.74
CA MET A 253 19.57 -1.94 -1.72
C MET A 253 20.19 -2.10 -3.14
N THR A 254 21.52 -2.16 -3.20
CA THR A 254 22.27 -2.23 -4.47
C THR A 254 22.57 -3.66 -4.92
N VAL A 255 22.37 -4.65 -4.06
CA VAL A 255 22.64 -6.06 -4.36
C VAL A 255 21.71 -6.61 -5.46
N VAL A 256 20.49 -6.09 -5.56
CA VAL A 256 19.57 -6.39 -6.67
C VAL A 256 19.81 -5.39 -7.81
N THR A 257 20.64 -5.77 -8.77
CA THR A 257 20.90 -4.98 -9.98
C THR A 257 19.82 -5.16 -11.05
N ASN A 258 19.22 -6.36 -11.13
CA ASN A 258 18.08 -6.66 -12.01
C ASN A 258 17.10 -7.61 -11.29
N ALA A 259 15.89 -7.12 -11.03
CA ALA A 259 14.86 -7.88 -10.32
C ALA A 259 14.33 -9.09 -11.11
N ASN A 260 14.48 -9.10 -12.44
CA ASN A 260 13.98 -10.21 -13.28
C ASN A 260 14.93 -11.42 -13.28
N THR A 261 16.20 -11.22 -12.90
CA THR A 261 17.25 -12.25 -13.00
C THR A 261 17.91 -12.57 -11.67
N ASN A 262 17.64 -11.83 -10.60
CA ASN A 262 18.21 -12.13 -9.29
C ASN A 262 17.56 -13.42 -8.74
N ALA A 263 18.40 -14.39 -8.37
CA ALA A 263 17.95 -15.70 -7.89
C ALA A 263 17.61 -15.72 -6.38
N ASN A 264 18.10 -14.75 -5.62
CA ASN A 264 17.88 -14.66 -4.18
C ASN A 264 16.51 -14.05 -3.89
N THR A 265 15.56 -14.90 -3.51
CA THR A 265 14.18 -14.45 -3.28
C THR A 265 14.03 -13.55 -2.05
N GLN A 266 14.93 -13.64 -1.06
CA GLN A 266 14.93 -12.77 0.12
C GLN A 266 15.37 -11.35 -0.25
N GLU A 267 16.42 -11.23 -1.07
CA GLU A 267 16.86 -9.93 -1.62
C GLU A 267 15.79 -9.33 -2.51
N LEU A 268 15.16 -10.13 -3.38
CA LEU A 268 14.05 -9.68 -4.21
C LEU A 268 12.86 -9.16 -3.38
N LEU A 269 12.48 -9.87 -2.32
CA LEU A 269 11.40 -9.43 -1.44
C LEU A 269 11.74 -8.06 -0.83
N ALA A 270 12.93 -7.92 -0.23
CA ALA A 270 13.35 -6.67 0.38
C ALA A 270 13.46 -5.53 -0.65
N TYR A 271 13.94 -5.81 -1.86
CA TYR A 271 13.96 -4.85 -2.97
C TYR A 271 12.55 -4.40 -3.36
N HIS A 272 11.60 -5.32 -3.53
CA HIS A 272 10.22 -4.96 -3.86
C HIS A 272 9.55 -4.16 -2.74
N VAL A 273 9.79 -4.52 -1.48
CA VAL A 273 9.34 -3.73 -0.31
C VAL A 273 9.89 -2.30 -0.40
N CYS A 274 11.19 -2.14 -0.67
CA CYS A 274 11.76 -0.81 -0.87
C CYS A 274 11.06 -0.05 -1.99
N LYS A 275 10.89 -0.65 -3.17
CA LYS A 275 10.25 0.00 -4.32
C LYS A 275 8.82 0.41 -4.02
N ALA A 276 8.06 -0.42 -3.29
CA ALA A 276 6.71 -0.07 -2.86
C ALA A 276 6.71 1.11 -1.86
N LEU A 277 7.64 1.14 -0.91
CA LEU A 277 7.78 2.26 0.03
C LEU A 277 8.17 3.57 -0.67
N GLN A 278 9.11 3.51 -1.63
CA GLN A 278 9.52 4.67 -2.43
C GLN A 278 8.40 5.19 -3.32
N ALA A 279 7.67 4.28 -3.97
CA ALA A 279 6.62 4.67 -4.91
C ALA A 279 5.43 5.38 -4.23
N ARG A 280 5.37 5.36 -2.89
CA ARG A 280 4.41 6.13 -2.09
C ARG A 280 4.87 7.55 -1.75
N GLN A 281 6.13 7.90 -2.03
CA GLN A 281 6.72 9.20 -1.70
C GLN A 281 6.40 10.25 -2.78
N PHE A 282 5.12 10.42 -3.09
CA PHE A 282 4.66 11.53 -3.93
C PHE A 282 3.61 12.34 -3.18
N THR A 283 3.44 13.59 -3.57
CA THR A 283 2.41 14.44 -2.99
C THR A 283 1.18 14.43 -3.89
N THR A 284 0.01 14.53 -3.27
CA THR A 284 -1.24 14.81 -3.96
C THR A 284 -1.83 16.05 -3.32
N THR A 285 -2.18 17.01 -4.16
CA THR A 285 -2.75 18.27 -3.71
C THR A 285 -4.24 18.09 -3.46
N ASP A 286 -4.69 18.38 -2.23
CA ASP A 286 -6.11 18.59 -1.97
C ASP A 286 -6.50 19.99 -2.44
N VAL A 287 -7.32 20.04 -3.49
CA VAL A 287 -7.74 21.30 -4.12
C VAL A 287 -8.70 22.11 -3.26
N GLU A 288 -9.26 21.53 -2.20
CA GLU A 288 -10.11 22.24 -1.24
C GLU A 288 -9.29 22.96 -0.15
N ASN A 289 -8.03 22.58 0.07
CA ASN A 289 -7.13 23.20 1.04
C ASN A 289 -6.25 24.30 0.41
N MET A 290 -6.85 25.05 -0.52
CA MET A 290 -6.23 26.16 -1.23
C MET A 290 -6.58 27.51 -0.63
N ASP A 291 -5.86 28.53 -1.08
CA ASP A 291 -6.08 29.93 -0.80
C ASP A 291 -5.51 30.76 -1.95
N GLY A 292 -5.86 32.04 -2.01
CA GLY A 292 -5.38 32.96 -3.03
C GLY A 292 -3.86 33.08 -3.09
N ASN A 293 -3.14 32.89 -1.98
CA ASN A 293 -1.68 32.94 -1.97
C ASN A 293 -1.07 31.73 -2.69
N LYS A 294 -1.54 30.51 -2.41
CA LYS A 294 -1.11 29.28 -3.08
C LYS A 294 -1.47 29.29 -4.56
N LEU A 295 -2.66 29.78 -4.90
CA LEU A 295 -3.13 29.91 -6.27
C LEU A 295 -2.29 30.93 -7.06
N ALA A 296 -1.98 32.09 -6.48
CA ALA A 296 -1.14 33.11 -7.12
C ALA A 296 0.32 32.66 -7.34
N ALA A 297 0.82 31.74 -6.51
CA ALA A 297 2.13 31.13 -6.71
C ALA A 297 2.17 30.12 -7.89
N THR A 298 1.01 29.69 -8.39
CA THR A 298 0.92 28.68 -9.44
C THR A 298 0.90 29.31 -10.83
N LYS A 299 1.97 29.14 -11.61
CA LYS A 299 2.10 29.70 -12.98
C LYS A 299 0.89 29.41 -13.89
N SER A 300 0.35 28.18 -13.86
CA SER A 300 -0.81 27.83 -14.68
C SER A 300 -2.10 28.52 -14.27
N VAL A 301 -2.28 28.84 -12.99
CA VAL A 301 -3.42 29.63 -12.50
C VAL A 301 -3.28 31.07 -12.99
N VAL A 302 -2.08 31.65 -12.85
CA VAL A 302 -1.78 33.01 -13.33
C VAL A 302 -2.04 33.14 -14.83
N SER A 303 -1.59 32.18 -15.64
CA SER A 303 -1.85 32.16 -17.08
C SER A 303 -3.34 31.97 -17.41
N ALA A 304 -4.06 31.14 -16.67
CA ALA A 304 -5.49 30.92 -16.88
C ALA A 304 -6.29 32.21 -16.61
N VAL A 305 -6.04 32.88 -15.49
CA VAL A 305 -6.68 34.16 -15.14
C VAL A 305 -6.37 35.23 -16.17
N ARG A 306 -5.11 35.34 -16.61
CA ARG A 306 -4.72 36.26 -17.70
C ARG A 306 -5.58 36.05 -18.96
N ASN A 307 -5.83 34.80 -19.33
CA ASN A 307 -6.55 34.47 -20.55
C ASN A 307 -8.06 34.71 -20.42
N CYS A 308 -8.65 34.42 -19.27
CA CYS A 308 -10.11 34.52 -19.11
C CYS A 308 -10.61 35.88 -18.63
N GLN A 309 -9.76 36.70 -18.00
CA GLN A 309 -10.18 38.01 -17.50
C GLN A 309 -9.89 39.13 -18.52
N PRO A 310 -10.91 39.85 -19.03
CA PRO A 310 -10.73 40.85 -20.09
C PRO A 310 -9.66 41.90 -19.79
N LYS A 311 -9.55 42.34 -18.53
CA LYS A 311 -8.55 43.32 -18.08
C LYS A 311 -7.10 42.89 -18.32
N TYR A 312 -6.82 41.58 -18.34
CA TYR A 312 -5.46 41.04 -18.41
C TYR A 312 -5.13 40.40 -19.76
N GLN A 313 -6.11 40.25 -20.67
CA GLN A 313 -5.94 39.54 -21.94
C GLN A 313 -4.87 40.13 -22.88
N GLN A 314 -4.54 41.42 -22.70
CA GLN A 314 -3.52 42.10 -23.51
C GLN A 314 -2.08 41.83 -23.03
N ILE A 315 -1.89 41.28 -21.82
CA ILE A 315 -0.56 41.02 -21.24
C ILE A 315 0.10 39.85 -21.97
N ALA A 316 1.19 40.05 -22.71
CA ALA A 316 1.80 38.97 -23.50
C ALA A 316 2.37 37.82 -22.66
N ASP A 317 3.15 38.12 -21.60
CA ASP A 317 3.70 37.14 -20.66
C ASP A 317 3.22 37.45 -19.23
N PRO A 318 2.31 36.63 -18.66
CA PRO A 318 1.82 36.84 -17.30
C PRO A 318 2.75 36.31 -16.20
N THR A 319 3.91 35.76 -16.55
CA THR A 319 4.77 35.03 -15.61
C THR A 319 5.99 35.80 -15.13
N THR A 320 6.27 36.97 -15.72
CA THR A 320 7.42 37.82 -15.39
C THR A 320 7.03 39.30 -15.32
N GLY A 321 7.81 40.12 -14.58
CA GLY A 321 7.62 41.57 -14.50
C GLY A 321 6.41 42.06 -13.68
N ASP A 322 6.14 43.36 -13.78
CA ASP A 322 5.10 44.07 -13.01
C ASP A 322 3.68 43.58 -13.35
N ASP A 323 3.44 43.20 -14.60
CA ASP A 323 2.17 42.62 -15.05
C ASP A 323 1.85 41.30 -14.35
N SER A 324 2.87 40.47 -14.04
CA SER A 324 2.70 39.26 -13.25
C SER A 324 2.30 39.57 -11.81
N SER A 325 2.85 40.64 -11.22
CA SER A 325 2.51 41.08 -9.86
C SER A 325 1.05 41.51 -9.76
N ASN A 326 0.55 42.27 -10.74
CA ASN A 326 -0.83 42.72 -10.80
C ASN A 326 -1.84 41.56 -10.90
N ILE A 327 -1.55 40.55 -11.72
CA ILE A 327 -2.41 39.37 -11.83
C ILE A 327 -2.37 38.55 -10.53
N LYS A 328 -1.20 38.40 -9.91
CA LYS A 328 -1.04 37.68 -8.64
C LYS A 328 -1.80 38.35 -7.51
N GLU A 329 -1.76 39.67 -7.41
CA GLU A 329 -2.51 40.43 -6.42
C GLU A 329 -4.02 40.27 -6.63
N PHE A 330 -4.48 40.34 -7.88
CA PHE A 330 -5.86 40.02 -8.21
C PHE A 330 -6.26 38.62 -7.76
N ILE A 331 -5.45 37.59 -8.04
CA ILE A 331 -5.73 36.21 -7.60
C ILE A 331 -5.81 36.11 -6.08
N LYS A 332 -4.89 36.74 -5.35
CA LYS A 332 -4.89 36.75 -3.88
C LYS A 332 -6.15 37.35 -3.30
N ASN A 333 -6.64 38.44 -3.90
CA ASN A 333 -7.83 39.13 -3.45
C ASN A 333 -9.10 38.39 -3.86
N ALA A 334 -9.15 37.87 -5.10
CA ALA A 334 -10.34 37.23 -5.64
C ALA A 334 -10.64 35.85 -5.04
N TYR A 335 -9.61 35.12 -4.59
CA TYR A 335 -9.77 33.83 -3.89
C TYR A 335 -9.63 33.92 -2.37
N ASP A 336 -9.42 35.14 -1.85
CA ASP A 336 -9.04 35.43 -0.48
C ASP A 336 -7.71 34.82 -0.04
N SER A 337 -6.95 35.57 0.75
CA SER A 337 -5.63 35.12 1.25
C SER A 337 -5.72 34.12 2.42
N ASN A 338 -6.93 33.87 2.90
CA ASN A 338 -7.26 33.02 4.05
C ASN A 338 -8.01 31.77 3.59
N ASP A 339 -7.62 30.61 4.13
CA ASP A 339 -8.21 29.32 3.75
C ASP A 339 -9.70 29.23 4.09
N LYS A 340 -10.13 29.82 5.21
CA LYS A 340 -11.54 29.84 5.62
C LYS A 340 -12.43 30.60 4.62
N ASP A 341 -11.93 31.71 4.12
CA ASP A 341 -12.67 32.57 3.20
C ASP A 341 -12.73 31.93 1.81
N PHE A 342 -11.63 31.29 1.37
CA PHE A 342 -11.64 30.43 0.18
C PHE A 342 -12.67 29.31 0.31
N VAL A 343 -12.69 28.60 1.43
CA VAL A 343 -13.66 27.51 1.66
C VAL A 343 -15.09 28.05 1.63
N ALA A 344 -15.38 29.14 2.34
CA ALA A 344 -16.71 29.73 2.31
C ALA A 344 -17.11 30.13 0.88
N GLY A 345 -16.27 30.89 0.18
CA GLY A 345 -16.57 31.45 -1.12
C GLY A 345 -16.59 30.44 -2.27
N PHE A 346 -15.68 29.47 -2.29
CA PHE A 346 -15.46 28.59 -3.44
C PHE A 346 -15.78 27.12 -3.18
N ILE A 347 -16.03 26.71 -1.94
CA ILE A 347 -16.42 25.32 -1.60
C ILE A 347 -17.87 25.30 -1.10
N THR A 348 -18.17 25.96 0.01
CA THR A 348 -19.49 25.93 0.65
C THR A 348 -20.53 26.67 -0.19
N ASN A 349 -20.28 27.93 -0.54
CA ASN A 349 -21.23 28.71 -1.32
C ASN A 349 -21.47 28.14 -2.72
N THR A 350 -20.47 27.46 -3.30
CA THR A 350 -20.62 26.79 -4.61
C THR A 350 -21.42 25.50 -4.51
N ASP A 351 -21.31 24.78 -3.39
CA ASP A 351 -22.09 23.56 -3.11
C ASP A 351 -23.59 23.84 -2.97
N ASP A 352 -23.94 25.04 -2.47
CA ASP A 352 -25.33 25.47 -2.22
C ASP A 352 -25.99 26.19 -3.42
N VAL A 353 -25.25 26.44 -4.51
CA VAL A 353 -25.83 27.00 -5.73
C VAL A 353 -26.88 26.04 -6.28
N GLN A 354 -28.09 26.55 -6.50
CA GLN A 354 -29.14 25.82 -7.19
C GLN A 354 -28.93 25.93 -8.70
N VAL A 355 -28.97 24.79 -9.37
CA VAL A 355 -28.94 24.73 -10.83
C VAL A 355 -30.12 23.93 -11.37
N PRO A 356 -30.63 24.33 -12.54
CA PRO A 356 -31.71 23.62 -13.19
C PRO A 356 -31.23 22.27 -13.73
N VAL A 357 -31.90 21.20 -13.31
CA VAL A 357 -31.70 19.84 -13.82
C VAL A 357 -32.96 19.38 -14.54
N ARG A 358 -32.80 18.92 -15.78
CA ARG A 358 -33.90 18.32 -16.55
C ARG A 358 -33.75 16.81 -16.60
N SER A 359 -34.54 16.11 -15.80
CA SER A 359 -34.56 14.64 -15.75
C SER A 359 -35.97 14.11 -15.99
N ALA A 360 -36.09 13.05 -16.80
CA ALA A 360 -37.35 12.37 -17.11
C ALA A 360 -38.51 13.32 -17.52
N GLY A 361 -38.20 14.37 -18.29
CA GLY A 361 -39.18 15.33 -18.78
C GLY A 361 -39.59 16.44 -17.80
N LYS A 362 -39.10 16.43 -16.56
CA LYS A 362 -39.37 17.48 -15.54
C LYS A 362 -38.15 18.37 -15.32
N LYS A 363 -38.38 19.68 -15.18
CA LYS A 363 -37.37 20.65 -14.72
C LYS A 363 -37.47 20.75 -13.20
N SER A 364 -36.35 20.64 -12.50
CA SER A 364 -36.23 20.87 -11.06
C SER A 364 -34.97 21.64 -10.76
N GLU A 365 -35.02 22.56 -9.80
CA GLU A 365 -33.82 23.16 -9.22
C GLU A 365 -33.21 22.20 -8.20
N GLN A 366 -31.89 22.00 -8.27
CA GLN A 366 -31.17 21.16 -7.33
C GLN A 366 -29.89 21.86 -6.88
N GLU A 367 -29.57 21.77 -5.59
CA GLU A 367 -28.28 22.23 -5.06
C GLU A 367 -27.16 21.37 -5.67
N ILE A 368 -26.07 21.99 -6.12
CA ILE A 368 -24.97 21.31 -6.81
C ILE A 368 -24.40 20.14 -6.00
N LYS A 369 -24.29 20.27 -4.68
CA LYS A 369 -23.81 19.17 -3.81
C LYS A 369 -24.69 17.92 -3.86
N THR A 370 -25.96 18.05 -4.26
CA THR A 370 -26.91 16.94 -4.39
C THR A 370 -26.86 16.25 -5.75
N ILE A 371 -26.18 16.85 -6.74
CA ILE A 371 -26.03 16.29 -8.09
C ILE A 371 -24.88 15.27 -8.10
N ALA A 372 -25.18 14.08 -7.60
CA ALA A 372 -24.17 13.04 -7.36
C ALA A 372 -23.88 12.14 -8.57
N THR A 373 -24.80 11.98 -9.53
CA THR A 373 -24.63 11.01 -10.64
C THR A 373 -24.09 11.66 -11.93
N PRO A 374 -23.31 10.93 -12.75
CA PRO A 374 -22.85 11.43 -14.05
C PRO A 374 -24.00 11.85 -14.98
N GLU A 375 -25.11 11.12 -14.98
CA GLU A 375 -26.27 11.41 -15.82
C GLU A 375 -26.96 12.72 -15.40
N ALA A 376 -27.13 12.93 -14.10
CA ALA A 376 -27.71 14.16 -13.57
C ALA A 376 -26.79 15.37 -13.84
N ARG A 377 -25.47 15.19 -13.71
CA ARG A 377 -24.47 16.21 -14.06
C ARG A 377 -24.54 16.57 -15.54
N LEU A 378 -24.58 15.58 -16.43
CA LEU A 378 -24.68 15.81 -17.87
C LEU A 378 -25.99 16.54 -18.22
N ALA A 379 -27.10 16.13 -17.61
CA ALA A 379 -28.38 16.81 -17.79
C ALA A 379 -28.33 18.28 -17.36
N ALA A 380 -27.75 18.56 -16.19
CA ALA A 380 -27.55 19.93 -15.69
C ALA A 380 -26.68 20.76 -16.66
N LEU A 381 -25.49 20.25 -17.03
CA LEU A 381 -24.58 20.94 -17.95
C LEU A 381 -25.25 21.23 -19.31
N SER A 382 -25.96 20.26 -19.87
CA SER A 382 -26.66 20.44 -21.15
C SER A 382 -27.75 21.52 -21.08
N HIS A 383 -28.45 21.63 -19.94
CA HIS A 383 -29.47 22.65 -19.75
C HIS A 383 -28.85 24.04 -19.56
N LEU A 384 -27.79 24.14 -18.75
CA LEU A 384 -27.04 25.38 -18.56
C LEU A 384 -26.46 25.91 -19.87
N GLU A 385 -26.01 25.03 -20.77
CA GLU A 385 -25.53 25.41 -22.11
C GLU A 385 -26.67 25.98 -22.97
N VAL A 386 -27.87 25.39 -22.93
CA VAL A 386 -29.05 25.93 -23.63
C VAL A 386 -29.41 27.33 -23.11
N GLU A 387 -29.41 27.50 -21.79
CA GLU A 387 -29.69 28.81 -21.17
C GLU A 387 -28.61 29.84 -21.53
N ARG A 388 -27.33 29.43 -21.58
CA ARG A 388 -26.25 30.33 -22.01
C ARG A 388 -26.42 30.75 -23.46
N ASN A 389 -26.68 29.81 -24.37
CA ASN A 389 -26.90 30.10 -25.78
C ASN A 389 -28.10 31.05 -25.99
N ALA A 390 -29.19 30.85 -25.24
CA ALA A 390 -30.33 31.76 -25.30
C ALA A 390 -29.95 33.20 -24.89
N ARG A 391 -29.16 33.37 -23.83
CA ARG A 391 -28.67 34.70 -23.40
C ARG A 391 -27.77 35.35 -24.45
N GLU A 392 -26.80 34.61 -24.98
CA GLU A 392 -25.86 35.12 -25.98
C GLU A 392 -26.56 35.54 -27.28
N VAL A 393 -27.61 34.83 -27.71
CA VAL A 393 -28.43 35.20 -28.87
C VAL A 393 -29.18 36.51 -28.60
N VAL A 394 -29.82 36.64 -27.43
CA VAL A 394 -30.56 37.85 -27.05
C VAL A 394 -29.65 39.08 -27.02
N GLU A 395 -28.47 38.98 -26.40
CA GLU A 395 -27.50 40.08 -26.34
C GLU A 395 -27.02 40.53 -27.73
N ARG A 396 -26.76 39.57 -28.64
CA ARG A 396 -26.39 39.90 -30.03
C ARG A 396 -27.51 40.59 -30.79
N THR A 397 -28.76 40.16 -30.60
CA THR A 397 -29.92 40.79 -31.25
C THR A 397 -30.24 42.18 -30.68
N ALA A 398 -30.02 42.40 -29.37
CA ALA A 398 -30.21 43.71 -28.76
C ALA A 398 -29.12 44.72 -29.19
N GLY A 399 -27.87 44.27 -29.33
CA GLY A 399 -26.76 45.11 -29.82
C GLY A 399 -26.86 45.47 -31.31
N ALA A 400 -27.48 44.62 -32.13
CA ALA A 400 -27.73 44.89 -33.55
C ALA A 400 -28.84 45.94 -33.79
N GLY A 401 -29.66 46.25 -32.78
CA GLY A 401 -30.72 47.26 -32.87
C GLY A 401 -30.26 48.71 -32.65
N ALA A 402 -29.01 48.95 -32.23
CA ALA A 402 -28.47 50.27 -31.92
C ALA A 402 -27.46 50.80 -32.95
N ALA A 403 -27.24 50.08 -34.05
CA ALA A 403 -26.42 50.54 -35.15
C ALA A 403 -27.17 50.33 -36.47
N LEU A 404 -27.90 51.36 -36.89
CA LEU A 404 -28.05 51.82 -38.28
C LEU A 404 -28.68 53.24 -38.22
N PRO A 405 -28.28 54.15 -39.14
CA PRO A 405 -28.37 55.62 -39.02
C PRO A 405 -29.78 56.21 -39.00
#